data_AF-A0A820M424-F1
#
_entry.id   AF-A0A820M424-F1
#
_cell.length_a   1.000
_cell.length_b   1.000
_cell.length_c   1.000
_cell.angle_alpha   90.00
_cell.angle_beta   90.00
_cell.angle_gamma   90.00
#
_symmetry.space_group_name_H-M   'P 1'
#
loop_
_entity.id
_entity.type
_entity.pdbx_description
1 polymer ?
#
loop_
_entity_poly.entity_id
_entity_poly.type
_entity_poly.pdbx_seq_one_letter_code
_entity_poly.pdbx_strand_id
1 'polypeptide(L)'
;DMLYCDFPRKSWLSTLQELIEEFIQLFQTIFPEQFTPKFHYLLHAARNTAKYGPLKRQMNLRYEAKHHLLKQIANRCNNFINLPYTISKRIQLRQCYELIDENVFKLNNVSGKIHTRRKITFNQLIQKALLDD
;
A
#
# COMPACT_ATOMS: atom_id res chain seq x y z
N ASP A 1 -13.55 10.08 4.64
CA ASP A 1 -14.22 8.91 4.05
C ASP A 1 -14.34 7.74 5.00
N MET A 2 -15.54 7.20 5.08
CA MET A 2 -15.98 6.11 5.97
C MET A 2 -15.15 4.82 5.81
N LEU A 3 -14.70 4.52 4.59
CA LEU A 3 -13.91 3.33 4.25
C LEU A 3 -12.40 3.50 4.46
N TYR A 4 -11.91 4.75 4.47
CA TYR A 4 -10.49 5.08 4.56
C TYR A 4 -10.07 5.60 5.94
N CYS A 5 -11.03 5.78 6.85
CA CYS A 5 -10.75 6.15 8.23
C CYS A 5 -10.03 5.00 8.95
N ASP A 6 -8.97 5.34 9.70
CA ASP A 6 -8.22 4.34 10.47
C ASP A 6 -9.04 3.72 11.61
N PHE A 7 -10.07 4.43 12.09
CA PHE A 7 -10.93 4.03 13.21
C PHE A 7 -12.41 4.30 12.88
N PRO A 8 -13.07 3.42 12.11
CA PRO A 8 -14.48 3.57 11.80
C PRO A 8 -15.35 3.37 13.05
N ARG A 9 -16.29 4.28 13.30
CA ARG A 9 -17.30 4.10 14.36
C ARG A 9 -18.24 2.96 14.01
N LYS A 10 -18.74 2.24 15.02
CA LYS A 10 -19.70 1.14 14.81
C LYS A 10 -20.99 1.60 14.12
N SER A 11 -21.51 2.78 14.48
CA SER A 11 -22.72 3.34 13.87
C SER A 11 -22.60 3.52 12.36
N TRP A 12 -21.42 3.92 11.90
CA TRP A 12 -21.11 4.05 10.48
C TRP A 12 -21.20 2.68 9.76
N LEU A 13 -20.68 1.63 10.36
CA LEU A 13 -20.71 0.31 9.73
C LEU A 13 -22.14 -0.21 9.51
N SER A 14 -23.06 0.08 10.43
CA SER A 14 -24.49 -0.22 10.27
C SER A 14 -25.10 0.54 9.10
N THR A 15 -24.90 1.86 9.04
CA THR A 15 -25.39 2.69 7.92
C THR A 15 -24.78 2.26 6.58
N LEU A 16 -23.51 1.89 6.56
CA LEU A 16 -22.85 1.38 5.36
C LEU A 16 -23.49 0.08 4.87
N GLN A 17 -23.84 -0.82 5.77
CA GLN A 17 -24.49 -2.08 5.43
C GLN A 17 -25.86 -1.83 4.80
N GLU A 18 -26.69 -0.98 5.42
CA GLU A 18 -28.02 -0.62 4.89
C GLU A 18 -27.92 -0.01 3.48
N LEU A 19 -27.01 0.93 3.27
CA LEU A 19 -26.79 1.57 1.96
C LEU A 19 -26.32 0.57 0.90
N ILE A 20 -25.47 -0.39 1.27
CA ILE A 20 -24.99 -1.44 0.36
C ILE A 20 -26.15 -2.38 -0.04
N GLU A 21 -26.97 -2.78 0.93
CA GLU A 21 -28.13 -3.65 0.69
C GLU A 21 -29.15 -2.98 -0.23
N GLU A 22 -29.49 -1.72 0.04
CA GLU A 22 -30.40 -0.92 -0.80
C GLU A 22 -29.84 -0.78 -2.23
N PHE A 23 -28.56 -0.43 -2.37
CA PHE A 23 -27.91 -0.33 -3.67
C PHE A 23 -27.96 -1.65 -4.46
N ILE A 24 -27.66 -2.79 -3.80
CA ILE A 24 -27.66 -4.10 -4.47
C ILE A 24 -29.09 -4.47 -4.91
N GLN A 25 -30.10 -4.21 -4.07
CA GLN A 25 -31.51 -4.47 -4.41
C GLN A 25 -31.97 -3.65 -5.62
N LEU A 26 -31.65 -2.35 -5.63
CA LEU A 26 -31.96 -1.48 -6.77
C LEU A 26 -31.21 -1.92 -8.03
N PHE A 27 -29.93 -2.26 -7.90
CA PHE A 27 -29.13 -2.73 -9.02
C PHE A 27 -29.68 -4.03 -9.62
N GLN A 28 -30.06 -5.00 -8.79
CA GLN A 28 -30.68 -6.24 -9.26
C GLN A 28 -32.05 -6.02 -9.92
N THR A 29 -32.80 -5.02 -9.46
CA THR A 29 -34.10 -4.66 -10.06
C THR A 29 -33.93 -4.12 -11.48
N ILE A 30 -32.90 -3.29 -11.70
CA ILE A 30 -32.64 -2.65 -12.99
C ILE A 30 -31.83 -3.58 -13.92
N PHE A 31 -30.93 -4.39 -13.36
CA PHE A 31 -29.98 -5.25 -14.09
C PHE A 31 -29.96 -6.68 -13.52
N PRO A 32 -31.04 -7.47 -13.68
CA PRO A 32 -31.21 -8.78 -13.03
C PRO A 32 -30.14 -9.81 -13.42
N GLU A 33 -29.62 -9.75 -14.64
CA GLU A 33 -28.64 -10.72 -15.15
C GLU A 33 -27.18 -10.38 -14.79
N GLN A 34 -26.92 -9.21 -14.20
CA GLN A 34 -25.55 -8.69 -13.99
C GLN A 34 -25.03 -8.89 -12.56
N PHE A 35 -25.46 -9.94 -11.86
CA PHE A 35 -24.98 -10.21 -10.51
C PHE A 35 -23.58 -10.85 -10.51
N THR A 36 -22.57 -10.02 -10.27
CA THR A 36 -21.17 -10.48 -10.18
C THR A 36 -20.76 -10.81 -8.73
N PRO A 37 -19.75 -11.70 -8.54
CA PRO A 37 -19.19 -11.99 -7.22
C PRO A 37 -18.71 -10.76 -6.43
N LYS A 38 -18.38 -9.65 -7.13
CA LYS A 38 -18.01 -8.38 -6.48
C LYS A 38 -19.12 -7.85 -5.58
N PHE A 39 -20.39 -7.99 -5.97
CA PHE A 39 -21.52 -7.57 -5.14
C PHE A 39 -21.67 -8.46 -3.90
N HIS A 40 -21.46 -9.77 -4.04
CA HIS A 40 -21.43 -10.68 -2.89
C HIS A 40 -20.34 -10.28 -1.89
N TYR A 41 -19.14 -9.94 -2.36
CA TYR A 41 -18.07 -9.46 -1.47
C TYR A 41 -18.37 -8.09 -0.85
N LEU A 42 -19.06 -7.21 -1.58
CA LEU A 42 -19.45 -5.90 -1.09
C LEU A 42 -20.44 -6.01 0.08
N LEU A 43 -21.36 -6.97 0.05
CA LEU A 43 -22.29 -7.24 1.16
C LEU A 43 -21.53 -7.52 2.48
N HIS A 44 -20.40 -8.22 2.40
CA HIS A 44 -19.57 -8.54 3.57
C HIS A 44 -18.61 -7.41 3.96
N ALA A 45 -18.57 -6.29 3.24
CA ALA A 45 -17.60 -5.21 3.47
C ALA A 45 -17.70 -4.60 4.87
N ALA A 46 -18.92 -4.31 5.35
CA ALA A 46 -19.13 -3.74 6.69
C ALA A 46 -18.72 -4.73 7.80
N ARG A 47 -19.12 -6.00 7.68
CA ARG A 47 -18.74 -7.08 8.60
C ARG A 47 -17.23 -7.30 8.64
N ASN A 48 -16.58 -7.32 7.47
CA ASN A 48 -15.13 -7.47 7.37
C ASN A 48 -14.41 -6.27 7.98
N THR A 49 -14.93 -5.07 7.79
CA THR A 49 -14.40 -3.85 8.40
C THR A 49 -14.49 -3.90 9.94
N ALA A 50 -15.61 -4.40 10.47
CA ALA A 50 -15.79 -4.56 11.91
C ALA A 50 -14.82 -5.58 12.52
N LYS A 51 -14.57 -6.69 11.83
CA LYS A 51 -13.76 -7.81 12.35
C LYS A 51 -12.25 -7.60 12.17
N TYR A 52 -11.83 -7.07 11.02
CA TYR A 52 -10.42 -6.97 10.63
C TYR A 52 -9.89 -5.53 10.59
N GLY A 53 -10.75 -4.55 10.85
CA GLY A 53 -10.42 -3.13 10.71
C GLY A 53 -10.59 -2.62 9.27
N PRO A 54 -10.15 -1.39 8.98
CA PRO A 54 -10.40 -0.72 7.70
C PRO A 54 -9.97 -1.54 6.48
N LEU A 55 -10.86 -1.67 5.48
CA LEU A 55 -10.58 -2.42 4.23
C LEU A 55 -9.35 -1.90 3.48
N LYS A 56 -9.00 -0.62 3.65
CA LYS A 56 -7.76 -0.02 3.13
C LYS A 56 -6.51 -0.86 3.48
N ARG A 57 -6.48 -1.46 4.67
CA ARG A 57 -5.34 -2.27 5.13
C ARG A 57 -5.24 -3.61 4.39
N GLN A 58 -6.33 -4.06 3.79
CA GLN A 58 -6.43 -5.31 3.03
C GLN A 58 -6.30 -5.08 1.51
N MET A 59 -6.13 -3.83 1.04
CA MET A 59 -6.03 -3.54 -0.38
C MET A 59 -4.73 -4.04 -0.99
N ASN A 60 -4.84 -4.68 -2.15
CA ASN A 60 -3.69 -5.22 -2.89
C ASN A 60 -2.88 -4.16 -3.65
N LEU A 61 -3.37 -2.92 -3.74
CA LEU A 61 -2.71 -1.80 -4.42
C LEU A 61 -1.26 -1.61 -3.96
N ARG A 62 -0.98 -1.78 -2.67
CA ARG A 62 0.40 -1.62 -2.13
C ARG A 62 1.33 -2.73 -2.63
N TYR A 63 0.83 -3.96 -2.74
CA TYR A 63 1.59 -5.08 -3.28
C TYR A 63 1.84 -4.89 -4.77
N GLU A 64 0.84 -4.45 -5.53
CA GLU A 64 0.97 -4.14 -6.96
C GLU A 64 1.99 -3.03 -7.21
N ALA A 65 1.93 -1.94 -6.43
CA ALA A 65 2.90 -0.85 -6.51
C ALA A 65 4.33 -1.32 -6.21
N LYS A 66 4.51 -2.18 -5.19
CA LYS A 66 5.81 -2.78 -4.89
C LYS A 66 6.26 -3.69 -6.04
N HIS A 67 5.37 -4.52 -6.59
CA HIS A 67 5.67 -5.44 -7.68
C HIS A 67 6.06 -4.69 -8.96
N HIS A 68 5.41 -3.56 -9.27
CA HIS A 68 5.81 -2.72 -10.39
C HIS A 68 7.28 -2.29 -10.30
N LEU A 69 7.76 -1.87 -9.13
CA LEU A 69 9.18 -1.59 -8.90
C LEU A 69 10.07 -2.82 -9.13
N LEU A 70 9.66 -4.00 -8.64
CA LEU A 70 10.40 -5.25 -8.83
C LEU A 70 10.56 -5.59 -10.32
N LYS A 71 9.48 -5.45 -11.11
CA LYS A 71 9.50 -5.67 -12.57
C LYS A 71 10.46 -4.72 -13.27
N GLN A 72 10.49 -3.45 -12.87
CA GLN A 72 11.44 -2.49 -13.43
C GLN A 72 12.89 -2.87 -13.14
N ILE A 73 13.19 -3.34 -11.92
CA ILE A 73 14.53 -3.80 -11.56
C ILE A 73 14.89 -5.05 -12.37
N ALA A 74 13.95 -5.99 -12.50
CA ALA A 74 14.13 -7.21 -13.27
C ALA A 74 14.50 -6.90 -14.73
N ASN A 75 13.72 -6.04 -15.38
CA ASN A 75 13.91 -5.65 -16.77
C ASN A 75 15.23 -4.91 -17.01
N ARG A 76 15.79 -4.22 -16.01
CA ARG A 76 17.07 -3.48 -16.13
C ARG A 76 18.28 -4.28 -15.71
N CYS A 77 18.11 -5.35 -14.94
CA CYS A 77 19.23 -6.05 -14.34
C CYS A 77 20.05 -6.87 -15.35
N ASN A 78 19.43 -7.31 -16.45
CA ASN A 78 19.99 -8.21 -17.45
C ASN A 78 20.67 -9.47 -16.84
N ASN A 79 20.32 -9.83 -15.60
CA ASN A 79 20.78 -11.03 -14.92
C ASN A 79 19.58 -11.94 -14.67
N PHE A 80 19.58 -13.07 -15.36
CA PHE A 80 18.52 -14.08 -15.27
C PHE A 80 18.91 -15.24 -14.35
N ILE A 81 20.17 -15.32 -13.92
CA ILE A 81 20.64 -16.32 -12.97
C ILE A 81 20.21 -15.88 -11.58
N ASN A 82 19.28 -16.64 -11.00
CA ASN A 82 18.70 -16.37 -9.68
C ASN A 82 18.19 -14.92 -9.53
N LEU A 83 17.30 -14.54 -10.44
CA LEU A 83 16.64 -13.23 -10.46
C LEU A 83 15.99 -12.83 -9.11
N PRO A 84 15.29 -13.73 -8.37
CA PRO A 84 14.70 -13.38 -7.08
C PRO A 84 15.74 -12.92 -6.05
N TYR A 85 16.90 -13.58 -5.98
CA TYR A 85 18.00 -13.17 -5.10
C TYR A 85 18.50 -11.77 -5.45
N THR A 86 18.74 -11.53 -6.74
CA THR A 86 19.27 -10.24 -7.22
C THR A 86 18.30 -9.08 -6.94
N ILE A 87 17.00 -9.28 -7.20
CA ILE A 87 15.97 -8.28 -6.91
C ILE A 87 15.88 -8.04 -5.40
N SER A 88 15.85 -9.11 -4.60
CA SER A 88 15.73 -9.02 -3.14
C SER A 88 16.88 -8.24 -2.53
N LYS A 89 18.12 -8.54 -2.94
CA LYS A 89 19.32 -7.83 -2.49
C LYS A 89 19.26 -6.34 -2.81
N ARG A 90 18.86 -5.97 -4.04
CA ARG A 90 18.71 -4.56 -4.44
C ARG A 90 17.64 -3.82 -3.64
N ILE A 91 16.51 -4.48 -3.37
CA ILE A 91 15.44 -3.89 -2.57
C ILE A 91 15.87 -3.71 -1.12
N GLN A 92 16.54 -4.69 -0.52
CA GLN A 92 17.05 -4.59 0.85
C GLN A 92 18.07 -3.46 0.98
N LEU A 93 19.04 -3.36 0.06
CA LEU A 93 20.01 -2.25 0.05
C LEU A 93 19.33 -0.88 -0.06
N ARG A 94 18.32 -0.77 -0.94
CA ARG A 94 17.53 0.46 -1.06
C ARG A 94 16.75 0.78 0.22
N GLN A 95 16.16 -0.23 0.85
CA GLN A 95 15.45 -0.06 2.12
C GLN A 95 16.41 0.43 3.21
N CYS A 96 17.57 -0.21 3.39
CA CYS A 96 18.57 0.26 4.35
C CYS A 96 18.96 1.72 4.10
N TYR A 97 19.19 2.10 2.83
CA TYR A 97 19.48 3.49 2.48
C TYR A 97 18.34 4.45 2.86
N GLU A 98 17.09 4.09 2.58
CA GLU A 98 15.91 4.90 2.95
C GLU A 98 15.71 4.96 4.48
N LEU A 99 16.09 3.91 5.22
CA LEU A 99 15.97 3.85 6.69
C LEU A 99 17.04 4.67 7.42
N ILE A 100 18.24 4.77 6.86
CA ILE A 100 19.37 5.52 7.46
C ILE A 100 19.11 7.04 7.41
N ASP A 101 18.34 7.53 6.44
CA ASP A 101 17.96 8.95 6.40
C ASP A 101 16.87 9.24 7.45
N GLU A 102 17.27 9.81 8.59
CA GLU A 102 16.36 10.19 9.69
C GLU A 102 15.19 11.10 9.26
N ASN A 103 15.30 11.76 8.10
CA ASN A 103 14.24 12.61 7.58
C ASN A 103 13.09 11.84 6.93
N VAL A 104 13.23 10.54 6.67
CA VAL A 104 12.19 9.70 6.07
C VAL A 104 11.10 9.35 7.08
N PHE A 105 11.42 9.33 8.38
CA PHE A 105 10.50 8.95 9.46
C PHE A 105 9.92 10.09 10.28
N LYS A 106 10.21 11.36 9.93
CA LYS A 106 9.56 12.51 10.58
C LYS A 106 8.09 12.57 10.18
N LEU A 107 7.28 11.80 10.89
CA LEU A 107 5.85 11.97 10.95
C LEU A 107 5.58 13.33 11.59
N ASN A 108 4.87 14.18 10.84
CA ASN A 108 4.28 15.47 11.24
C ASN A 108 5.12 16.70 10.85
N ASN A 109 4.82 17.29 9.69
CA ASN A 109 3.95 18.48 9.63
C ASN A 109 4.04 19.18 8.26
N VAL A 110 2.87 19.35 7.65
CA VAL A 110 2.46 20.51 6.83
C VAL A 110 3.36 20.93 5.66
N SER A 111 2.75 20.93 4.48
CA SER A 111 3.18 21.67 3.28
C SER A 111 4.42 21.15 2.55
N GLY A 112 4.17 20.38 1.48
CA GLY A 112 4.46 20.88 0.13
C GLY A 112 5.89 21.28 -0.26
N LYS A 113 6.92 20.97 0.53
CA LYS A 113 8.31 21.22 0.13
C LYS A 113 9.01 19.90 -0.13
N ILE A 114 9.08 19.55 -1.41
CA ILE A 114 10.04 18.57 -1.95
C ILE A 114 11.43 19.10 -1.57
N HIS A 115 11.96 18.63 -0.45
CA HIS A 115 13.35 18.91 -0.10
C HIS A 115 14.21 18.24 -1.17
N THR A 116 15.03 19.05 -1.84
CA THR A 116 16.03 18.58 -2.79
C THR A 116 16.87 17.50 -2.12
N ARG A 117 16.77 16.27 -2.65
CA ARG A 117 17.54 15.11 -2.16
C ARG A 117 18.99 15.52 -2.01
N ARG A 118 19.53 15.47 -0.78
CA ARG A 118 20.99 15.50 -0.59
C ARG A 118 21.55 14.29 -1.35
N LYS A 119 22.34 14.55 -2.39
CA LYS A 119 23.12 13.53 -3.09
C LYS A 119 24.29 13.13 -2.19
N ILE A 120 24.03 12.43 -1.10
CA ILE A 120 25.10 11.67 -0.46
C ILE A 120 25.26 10.42 -1.31
N THR A 121 26.40 10.27 -1.96
CA THR A 121 26.68 9.07 -2.73
C THR A 121 26.75 7.88 -1.78
N PHE A 122 26.21 6.74 -2.18
CA PHE A 122 26.22 5.50 -1.39
C PHE A 122 27.60 5.16 -0.80
N ASN A 123 28.67 5.47 -1.53
CA ASN A 123 30.06 5.30 -1.07
C ASN A 123 30.42 6.17 0.15
N GLN A 124 29.91 7.40 0.23
CA GLN A 124 30.14 8.29 1.37
C GLN A 124 29.44 7.78 2.64
N LEU A 125 28.29 7.13 2.48
CA LEU A 125 27.56 6.50 3.58
C LEU A 125 28.27 5.27 4.14
N ILE A 126 28.80 4.40 3.26
CA ILE A 126 29.60 3.25 3.68
C ILE A 126 30.90 3.69 4.36
N GLN A 127 31.60 4.67 3.79
CA GLN A 127 32.82 5.21 4.41
C GLN A 127 32.55 5.76 5.81
N LYS A 128 31.43 6.47 5.99
CA LYS A 128 31.06 7.00 7.31
C LYS A 128 30.72 5.88 8.31
N ALA A 129 29.95 4.89 7.88
CA ALA A 129 29.61 3.74 8.73
C ALA A 129 30.82 2.86 9.10
N LEU A 130 31.85 2.79 8.24
CA LEU A 130 33.10 2.06 8.52
C LEU A 130 34.11 2.87 9.36
N LEU A 131 33.90 4.17 9.53
CA LEU A 131 34.76 5.05 10.34
C LEU A 131 34.23 5.25 11.76
N ASP A 132 32.95 4.91 12.00
CA ASP A 132 32.29 5.00 13.29
C ASP A 132 32.38 3.68 14.11
N ASP A 133 33.02 2.63 13.56
CA ASP A 133 33.43 1.38 14.23
C ASP A 133 34.94 1.44 14.61
#